data_AF-A0A760NMT4-F1
#
_entry.id   AF-A0A760NMT4-F1
#
_cell.length_a   1.000
_cell.length_b   1.000
_cell.length_c   1.000
_cell.angle_alpha   90.00
_cell.angle_beta   90.00
_cell.angle_gamma   90.00
#
_symmetry.space_group_name_H-M   'P 1'
#
loop_
_entity.id
_entity.type
_entity.pdbx_description
1 polymer ?
#
loop_
_entity_poly.entity_id
_entity_poly.type
_entity_poly.pdbx_seq_one_letter_code
_entity_poly.pdbx_strand_id
1 'polypeptide(L)'
;MATITNKKQYPSEQYLNELITNMEFAARAPVEVVRAMAAELQKRRKADSAEPVAWRYRTTDINGNPNPRWSFSEEPSLLGLYQPLYADPQQPLSFPDAMEPTVEAIKRVLPTSNPDEYAVCIGADMWNACRTAMLNGGKS
;
A
#
# COMPACT_ATOMS: atom_id res chain seq x y z
N MET A 1 52.83 24.78 -8.40
CA MET A 1 51.91 25.33 -7.39
C MET A 1 50.54 25.46 -8.04
N ALA A 2 49.56 24.66 -7.63
CA ALA A 2 48.21 24.67 -8.19
C ALA A 2 47.31 25.57 -7.32
N THR A 3 46.85 26.69 -7.87
CA THR A 3 45.96 27.63 -7.21
C THR A 3 44.53 27.08 -7.22
N ILE A 4 44.05 26.57 -6.08
CA ILE A 4 42.67 26.11 -5.93
C ILE A 4 41.81 27.32 -5.56
N THR A 5 41.11 27.91 -6.53
CA THR A 5 40.09 28.92 -6.25
C THR A 5 38.84 28.23 -5.70
N ASN A 6 38.71 28.18 -4.37
CA ASN A 6 37.47 27.82 -3.69
C ASN A 6 36.44 28.94 -3.91
N LYS A 7 35.70 28.87 -5.02
CA LYS A 7 34.52 29.72 -5.20
C LYS A 7 33.40 29.06 -4.40
N LYS A 8 33.00 29.67 -3.28
CA LYS A 8 31.78 29.31 -2.57
C LYS A 8 30.63 29.37 -3.58
N GLN A 9 30.15 28.22 -4.02
CA GLN A 9 29.05 28.14 -4.95
C GLN A 9 27.79 28.54 -4.20
N TYR A 10 27.28 29.73 -4.48
CA TYR A 10 26.02 30.18 -3.93
C TYR A 10 24.89 29.29 -4.48
N PRO A 11 23.89 28.94 -3.67
CA PRO A 11 22.75 28.15 -4.13
C PRO A 11 22.09 28.84 -5.32
N SER A 12 21.61 28.07 -6.30
CA SER A 12 20.90 28.65 -7.45
C SER A 12 19.66 29.41 -6.98
N GLU A 13 19.27 30.47 -7.70
CA GLU A 13 18.05 31.22 -7.36
C GLU A 13 16.80 30.33 -7.34
N GLN A 14 16.76 29.31 -8.19
CA GLN A 14 15.69 28.32 -8.20
C GLN A 14 15.57 27.59 -6.84
N TYR A 15 16.69 27.19 -6.25
CA TYR A 15 16.72 26.56 -4.94
C TYR A 15 16.28 27.52 -3.82
N LEU A 16 16.69 28.78 -3.91
CA LEU A 16 16.26 29.82 -2.95
C LEU A 16 14.75 30.07 -3.03
N ASN A 17 14.19 30.12 -4.24
CA ASN A 17 12.75 30.33 -4.47
C ASN A 17 11.91 29.13 -3.99
N GLU A 18 12.38 27.91 -4.22
CA GLU A 18 11.75 26.71 -3.68
C GLU A 18 11.78 26.70 -2.15
N LEU A 19 12.92 27.04 -1.54
CA LEU A 19 13.04 27.15 -0.08
C LEU A 19 12.06 28.19 0.51
N ILE A 20 11.97 29.38 -0.09
CA ILE A 20 11.05 30.43 0.35
C ILE A 20 9.61 29.92 0.28
N THR A 21 9.22 29.35 -0.86
CA THR A 21 7.86 28.82 -1.07
C THR A 21 7.50 27.73 -0.07
N ASN A 22 8.45 26.83 0.23
CA ASN A 22 8.25 25.74 1.18
C ASN A 22 8.11 26.24 2.63
N MET A 23 8.87 27.28 3.02
CA MET A 23 8.76 27.91 4.33
C MET A 23 7.45 28.68 4.48
N GLU A 24 7.01 29.39 3.43
CA GLU A 24 5.72 30.09 3.40
C GLU A 24 4.54 29.11 3.47
N PHE A 25 4.63 27.98 2.76
CA PHE A 25 3.64 26.91 2.87
C PHE A 25 3.58 26.36 4.29
N ALA A 26 4.73 26.08 4.92
CA ALA A 26 4.79 25.58 6.29
C ALA A 26 4.26 26.59 7.33
N ALA A 27 4.44 27.90 7.08
CA ALA A 27 3.94 28.97 7.94
C ALA A 27 2.43 29.22 7.77
N ARG A 28 1.87 28.90 6.60
CA ARG A 28 0.46 29.16 6.26
C ARG A 28 -0.44 27.93 6.39
N ALA A 29 0.12 26.73 6.33
CA ALA A 29 -0.62 25.50 6.53
C ALA A 29 -0.94 25.28 8.03
N PRO A 30 -2.13 24.75 8.37
CA PRO A 30 -2.42 24.35 9.73
C PRO A 30 -1.40 23.31 10.19
N VAL A 31 -0.90 23.45 11.43
CA VAL A 31 0.11 22.56 12.02
C VAL A 31 -0.28 21.08 11.92
N GLU A 32 -1.58 20.77 11.99
CA GLU A 32 -2.12 19.43 11.83
C GLU A 32 -1.90 18.85 10.42
N VAL A 33 -2.02 19.68 9.38
CA VAL A 33 -1.79 19.26 7.99
C VAL A 33 -0.31 18.98 7.75
N VAL A 34 0.59 19.83 8.27
CA VAL A 34 2.04 19.61 8.18
C VAL A 34 2.45 18.36 8.93
N ARG A 35 1.86 18.10 10.11
CA ARG A 35 2.11 16.88 10.88
C ARG A 35 1.58 15.63 10.17
N ALA A 36 0.40 15.69 9.58
CA ALA A 36 -0.16 14.60 8.78
C ALA A 36 0.71 14.30 7.55
N MET A 37 1.18 15.34 6.85
CA MET A 37 2.08 15.21 5.70
C MET A 37 3.45 14.64 6.11
N ALA A 38 4.00 15.07 7.25
CA ALA A 38 5.25 14.52 7.78
C ALA A 38 5.11 13.05 8.20
N ALA A 39 3.98 12.69 8.82
CA ALA A 39 3.66 11.31 9.18
C ALA A 39 3.49 10.44 7.92
N GLU A 40 2.84 10.97 6.89
CA GLU A 40 2.68 10.31 5.60
C GLU A 40 4.02 10.11 4.88
N LEU A 41 4.88 11.14 4.84
CA LEU A 41 6.25 11.02 4.32
C LEU A 41 7.09 10.03 5.13
N GLN A 42 6.88 9.94 6.44
CA GLN A 42 7.56 8.95 7.27
C GLN A 42 7.07 7.52 7.02
N LYS A 43 5.77 7.33 6.74
CA LYS A 43 5.22 6.03 6.30
C LYS A 43 5.78 5.64 4.95
N ARG A 44 5.83 6.57 3.98
CA ARG A 44 6.46 6.32 2.67
C ARG A 44 7.93 5.95 2.82
N ARG A 45 8.70 6.68 3.63
CA ARG A 45 10.08 6.31 3.93
C ARG A 45 10.23 4.92 4.58
N LYS A 46 9.30 4.51 5.44
CA LYS A 46 9.29 3.14 6.00
C LYS A 46 8.93 2.09 4.95
N ALA A 47 8.00 2.40 4.04
CA ALA A 47 7.65 1.53 2.92
C ALA A 47 8.79 1.43 1.90
N ASP A 48 9.46 2.54 1.58
CA ASP A 48 10.64 2.60 0.70
C ASP A 48 11.88 1.97 1.35
N SER A 49 11.94 1.95 2.69
CA SER A 49 12.97 1.28 3.48
C SER A 49 12.72 -0.22 3.66
N ALA A 50 11.55 -0.75 3.25
CA ALA A 50 11.32 -2.19 3.25
C ALA A 50 12.20 -2.83 2.18
N GLU A 51 12.72 -4.03 2.43
CA GLU A 51 13.36 -4.78 1.35
C GLU A 51 12.29 -5.17 0.32
N PRO A 52 12.55 -4.98 -0.99
CA PRO A 52 11.60 -5.39 -2.01
C PRO A 52 11.43 -6.90 -1.99
N VAL A 53 10.20 -7.34 -2.17
CA VAL A 53 9.84 -8.78 -2.16
C VAL A 53 10.20 -9.43 -3.48
N ALA A 54 10.24 -8.66 -4.57
CA ALA A 54 10.66 -9.12 -5.87
C ALA A 54 11.16 -7.93 -6.71
N TRP A 55 11.74 -8.25 -7.85
CA TRP A 55 12.16 -7.27 -8.85
C TRP A 55 11.51 -7.59 -10.18
N ARG A 56 11.07 -6.56 -10.92
CA ARG A 56 10.56 -6.73 -12.28
C ARG A 56 11.42 -6.00 -13.30
N TYR A 57 11.52 -6.53 -14.50
CA TYR A 57 12.27 -5.93 -15.60
C TYR A 57 11.58 -6.15 -16.94
N ARG A 58 11.97 -5.35 -17.94
CA ARG A 58 11.61 -5.58 -19.34
C ARG A 58 12.87 -5.90 -20.12
N THR A 59 12.79 -6.94 -20.94
CA THR A 59 13.83 -7.21 -21.94
C THR A 59 13.61 -6.31 -23.15
N THR A 60 14.67 -6.07 -23.92
CA THR A 60 14.56 -5.46 -25.24
C THR A 60 14.61 -6.54 -26.31
N ASP A 61 13.92 -6.32 -27.44
CA ASP A 61 14.09 -7.15 -28.62
C ASP A 61 15.47 -6.91 -29.29
N ILE A 62 15.74 -7.63 -30.38
CA ILE A 62 16.97 -7.50 -31.16
C ILE A 62 17.18 -6.08 -31.75
N ASN A 63 16.13 -5.27 -31.80
CA ASN A 63 16.15 -3.90 -32.31
C ASN A 63 16.21 -2.85 -31.19
N GLY A 64 16.31 -3.28 -29.92
CA GLY A 64 16.33 -2.39 -28.77
C GLY A 64 14.96 -1.89 -28.31
N ASN A 65 13.87 -2.38 -28.88
CA ASN A 65 12.52 -2.00 -28.44
C ASN A 65 12.17 -2.73 -27.14
N PRO A 66 11.62 -2.05 -26.13
CA PRO A 66 11.22 -2.68 -24.89
C PRO A 66 10.06 -3.67 -25.13
N ASN A 67 10.22 -4.89 -24.65
CA ASN A 67 9.19 -5.91 -24.66
C ASN A 67 7.99 -5.43 -23.82
N PRO A 68 6.75 -5.55 -24.31
CA PRO A 68 5.55 -5.15 -23.55
C PRO A 68 5.31 -6.01 -22.31
N ARG A 69 5.86 -7.23 -22.25
CA ARG A 69 5.66 -8.16 -21.13
C ARG A 69 6.71 -7.96 -20.04
N TRP A 70 6.25 -7.93 -18.79
CA TRP A 70 7.11 -7.93 -17.62
C TRP A 70 7.62 -9.33 -17.27
N SER A 71 8.88 -9.40 -16.86
CA SER A 71 9.52 -10.57 -16.26
C SER A 71 9.91 -10.26 -14.81
N PHE A 72 10.10 -11.31 -14.00
CA PHE A 72 10.36 -11.19 -12.56
C PHE A 72 11.69 -11.85 -12.17
N SER A 73 12.31 -11.37 -11.09
CA SER A 73 13.54 -11.87 -10.50
C SER A 73 13.50 -11.72 -8.99
N GLU A 74 14.14 -12.64 -8.28
CA GLU A 74 14.34 -12.57 -6.83
C GLU A 74 15.53 -11.66 -6.48
N GLU A 75 16.52 -11.55 -7.37
CA GLU A 75 17.73 -10.76 -7.14
C GLU A 75 17.69 -9.41 -7.89
N PRO A 76 18.24 -8.33 -7.28
CA PRO A 76 18.50 -7.09 -7.99
C PRO A 76 19.63 -7.27 -9.00
N SER A 77 19.50 -6.68 -10.18
CA SER A 77 20.64 -6.54 -11.09
C SER A 77 21.28 -5.16 -10.96
N LEU A 78 22.61 -5.11 -11.14
CA LEU A 78 23.41 -3.88 -11.04
C LEU A 78 23.18 -2.88 -12.19
N LEU A 79 22.37 -3.22 -13.20
CA LEU A 79 22.21 -2.43 -14.43
C LEU A 79 21.03 -1.45 -14.41
N GLY A 80 20.33 -1.28 -13.28
CA GLY A 80 19.26 -0.28 -13.14
C GLY A 80 18.00 -0.52 -13.97
N LEU A 81 17.90 -1.65 -14.67
CA LEU A 81 16.73 -2.05 -15.48
C LEU A 81 15.63 -2.74 -14.66
N TYR A 82 15.89 -2.98 -13.36
CA TYR A 82 15.04 -3.74 -12.47
C TYR A 82 14.33 -2.80 -11.51
N GLN A 83 13.00 -2.81 -11.55
CA GLN A 83 12.16 -2.04 -10.65
C GLN A 83 11.82 -2.89 -9.42
N PRO A 84 12.05 -2.39 -8.20
CA PRO A 84 11.65 -3.09 -6.99
C PRO A 84 10.12 -3.19 -6.89
N LEU A 85 9.64 -4.31 -6.39
CA LEU A 85 8.25 -4.56 -6.04
C LEU A 85 8.18 -4.80 -4.53
N TYR A 86 7.48 -3.90 -3.85
CA TYR A 86 7.26 -3.98 -2.42
C TYR A 86 5.96 -4.71 -2.12
N ALA A 87 5.90 -5.42 -1.00
CA ALA A 87 4.62 -5.91 -0.49
C ALA A 87 3.71 -4.73 -0.22
N ASP A 88 2.51 -4.78 -0.76
CA ASP A 88 1.44 -3.88 -0.34
C ASP A 88 1.15 -4.17 1.15
N PRO A 89 1.04 -3.16 2.02
CA PRO A 89 0.62 -3.38 3.40
C PRO A 89 -0.66 -4.21 3.41
N GLN A 90 -0.63 -5.37 4.06
CA GLN A 90 -1.81 -6.21 4.16
C GLN A 90 -2.92 -5.40 4.84
N GLN A 91 -3.96 -5.09 4.07
CA GLN A 91 -5.16 -4.48 4.63
C GLN A 91 -5.69 -5.42 5.72
N PRO A 92 -6.13 -4.90 6.88
CA PRO A 92 -6.77 -5.75 7.87
C PRO A 92 -7.92 -6.48 7.19
N LEU A 93 -7.88 -7.81 7.19
CA LEU A 93 -9.01 -8.61 6.74
C LEU A 93 -10.20 -8.24 7.62
N SER A 94 -11.17 -7.52 7.07
CA SER A 94 -12.43 -7.23 7.76
C SER A 94 -13.29 -8.48 7.67
N PHE A 95 -13.32 -9.25 8.75
CA PHE A 95 -14.24 -10.37 8.84
C PHE A 95 -15.67 -9.84 9.02
N PRO A 96 -16.66 -10.46 8.38
CA PRO A 96 -18.05 -10.08 8.59
C PRO A 96 -18.42 -10.20 10.08
N ASP A 97 -19.39 -9.41 10.51
CA ASP A 97 -19.91 -9.49 11.88
C ASP A 97 -20.58 -10.84 12.16
N ALA A 98 -20.74 -11.16 13.45
CA ALA A 98 -21.54 -12.30 13.86
C ALA A 98 -22.98 -12.12 13.37
N MET A 99 -23.56 -13.18 12.80
CA MET A 99 -24.92 -13.13 12.27
C MET A 99 -25.91 -13.51 13.38
N GLU A 100 -26.90 -12.66 13.58
CA GLU A 100 -28.05 -12.98 14.43
C GLU A 100 -29.00 -13.95 13.69
N PRO A 101 -29.67 -14.87 14.40
CA PRO A 101 -30.64 -15.78 13.80
C PRO A 101 -31.97 -15.05 13.53
N THR A 102 -31.94 -14.11 12.57
CA THR A 102 -33.13 -13.39 12.11
C THR A 102 -33.30 -13.53 10.60
N VAL A 103 -34.57 -13.52 10.15
CA VAL A 103 -34.90 -13.59 8.71
C VAL A 103 -34.24 -12.43 7.95
N GLU A 104 -34.23 -11.24 8.54
CA GLU A 104 -33.63 -10.05 7.93
C GLU A 104 -32.11 -10.18 7.76
N ALA A 105 -31.41 -10.78 8.74
CA ALA A 105 -29.98 -11.03 8.63
C ALA A 105 -29.67 -12.03 7.51
N ILE A 106 -30.44 -13.12 7.41
CA ILE A 106 -30.29 -14.11 6.32
C ILE A 106 -30.57 -13.45 4.96
N LYS A 107 -31.64 -12.65 4.85
CA LYS A 107 -32.01 -11.95 3.61
C LYS A 107 -30.99 -10.88 3.21
N ARG A 108 -30.26 -10.30 4.15
CA ARG A 108 -29.16 -9.37 3.83
C ARG A 108 -28.05 -10.03 3.02
N VAL A 109 -27.80 -11.32 3.25
CA VAL A 109 -26.79 -12.12 2.55
C VAL A 109 -27.39 -12.83 1.33
N LEU A 110 -28.60 -13.38 1.49
CA LEU A 110 -29.33 -14.13 0.47
C LEU A 110 -30.73 -13.53 0.26
N PRO A 111 -30.88 -12.45 -0.52
CA PRO A 111 -32.12 -11.68 -0.60
C PRO A 111 -33.31 -12.45 -1.16
N THR A 112 -33.05 -13.45 -2.00
CA THR A 112 -34.06 -14.28 -2.65
C THR A 112 -34.49 -15.48 -1.80
N SER A 113 -33.83 -15.72 -0.67
CA SER A 113 -34.17 -16.83 0.20
C SER A 113 -35.44 -16.55 1.02
N ASN A 114 -36.27 -17.58 1.20
CA ASN A 114 -37.47 -17.54 2.04
C ASN A 114 -37.30 -18.51 3.21
N PRO A 115 -36.43 -18.19 4.18
CA PRO A 115 -36.12 -19.10 5.28
C PRO A 115 -37.30 -19.16 6.26
N ASP A 116 -37.64 -20.38 6.68
CA ASP A 116 -38.43 -20.58 7.89
C ASP A 116 -37.56 -20.39 9.15
N GLU A 117 -38.19 -20.41 10.32
CA GLU A 117 -37.51 -20.17 11.60
C GLU A 117 -36.36 -21.16 11.88
N TYR A 118 -36.49 -22.42 11.43
CA TYR A 118 -35.44 -23.42 11.59
C TYR A 118 -34.27 -23.15 10.64
N ALA A 119 -34.56 -22.82 9.38
CA ALA A 119 -33.56 -22.47 8.37
C ALA A 119 -32.75 -21.22 8.76
N VAL A 120 -33.38 -20.25 9.44
CA VAL A 120 -32.71 -19.06 9.97
C VAL A 120 -31.65 -19.44 11.01
N CYS A 121 -32.00 -20.28 11.99
CA CYS A 121 -31.06 -20.71 13.03
C CYS A 121 -29.85 -21.44 12.44
N ILE A 122 -30.10 -22.41 11.55
CA ILE A 122 -29.03 -23.18 10.90
C ILE A 122 -28.12 -22.28 10.05
N GLY A 123 -28.69 -21.31 9.33
CA GLY A 123 -27.91 -20.38 8.51
C GLY A 123 -27.01 -19.47 9.35
N ALA A 124 -27.51 -18.94 10.47
CA ALA A 124 -26.74 -18.14 11.40
C ALA A 124 -25.63 -18.95 12.09
N ASP A 125 -25.93 -20.17 12.55
CA ASP A 125 -24.94 -21.05 13.18
C ASP A 125 -23.81 -21.40 12.22
N MET A 126 -24.13 -21.76 10.99
CA MET A 126 -23.14 -22.12 9.98
C MET A 126 -22.25 -20.92 9.60
N TRP A 127 -22.84 -19.73 9.44
CA TRP A 127 -22.09 -18.50 9.23
C TRP A 127 -21.12 -18.21 10.38
N ASN A 128 -21.61 -18.28 11.61
CA ASN A 128 -20.81 -17.99 12.81
C ASN A 128 -19.70 -19.04 13.03
N ALA A 129 -19.95 -20.30 12.68
CA ALA A 129 -18.93 -21.35 12.69
C ALA A 129 -17.83 -21.08 11.66
N CYS A 130 -18.19 -20.80 10.40
CA CYS A 130 -17.23 -20.43 9.36
C CYS A 130 -16.42 -19.18 9.73
N ARG A 131 -17.09 -18.14 10.25
CA ARG A 131 -16.44 -16.92 10.74
C ARG A 131 -15.43 -17.23 11.85
N THR A 132 -15.80 -18.07 12.82
CA THR A 132 -14.93 -18.45 13.94
C THR A 132 -13.71 -19.23 13.45
N ALA A 133 -13.88 -20.15 12.50
CA ALA A 133 -12.77 -20.88 11.89
C ALA A 133 -11.79 -19.95 11.16
N MET A 134 -12.31 -18.95 10.44
CA MET A 134 -11.48 -17.94 9.78
C MET A 134 -10.71 -17.06 10.77
N LEU A 135 -11.36 -16.64 11.86
CA LEU A 135 -10.70 -15.86 12.93
C LEU A 135 -9.63 -16.66 13.67
N ASN A 136 -9.83 -17.97 13.85
CA ASN A 136 -8.88 -18.87 14.50
C ASN A 136 -7.77 -19.37 13.56
N GLY A 137 -7.76 -18.93 12.29
CA GLY A 137 -6.75 -19.31 11.30
C GLY A 137 -6.78 -20.80 10.93
N GLY A 138 -7.96 -21.43 10.93
CA GLY A 138 -8.12 -22.84 10.53
C GLY A 138 -7.49 -23.87 11.47
N LYS A 139 -7.14 -23.47 12.71
CA LYS A 139 -6.65 -24.40 13.74
C LYS A 139 -7.84 -25.19 14.29
N SER A 140 -8.04 -26.42 13.78
CA SER A 140 -8.93 -27.42 14.39
C SER A 140 -8.17 -28.23 15.43
#